data_AF-A0A820Q1A5-F1
#
_entry.id   AF-A0A820Q1A5-F1
#
_cell.length_a   1.000
_cell.length_b   1.000
_cell.length_c   1.000
_cell.angle_alpha   90.00
_cell.angle_beta   90.00
_cell.angle_gamma   90.00
#
_symmetry.space_group_name_H-M   'P 1'
#
loop_
_entity.id
_entity.type
_entity.pdbx_description
1 polymer ?
#
loop_
_entity_poly.entity_id
_entity_poly.type
_entity_poly.pdbx_seq_one_letter_code
_entity_poly.pdbx_strand_id
1 'polypeptide(L)'
;HTFEDVFTAESLQTPWYVVAGNHDHIGNVSAEIEYSKISHRWTFPDYFYAFSLMQSDKQKKLVDFVMIDTVLLCGGGNLSDWEDTPLDGPKNNRVAEAYWQWIEGELRQSTYVYNYKYNF
;
A
#
# COMPACT_ATOMS: atom_id res chain seq x y z
N HIS A 1 21.87 -9.67 -2.94
CA HIS A 1 21.07 -10.04 -1.75
C HIS A 1 19.65 -9.63 -2.03
N THR A 2 18.76 -10.59 -2.22
CA THR A 2 17.34 -10.32 -2.45
C THR A 2 16.57 -10.48 -1.14
N PHE A 3 15.29 -10.10 -1.14
CA PHE A 3 14.37 -10.29 -0.02
C PHE A 3 14.42 -11.72 0.58
N GLU A 4 14.52 -12.74 -0.28
CA GLU A 4 14.51 -14.14 0.15
C GLU A 4 15.79 -14.57 0.88
N ASP A 5 16.94 -14.02 0.49
CA ASP A 5 18.22 -14.39 1.11
C ASP A 5 18.50 -13.62 2.41
N VAL A 6 17.80 -12.51 2.63
CA VAL A 6 18.03 -11.60 3.77
C VAL A 6 17.06 -11.89 4.92
N PHE A 7 15.76 -12.07 4.63
CA PHE A 7 14.72 -12.21 5.65
C PHE A 7 14.38 -13.68 5.91
N THR A 8 15.39 -14.46 6.32
CA THR A 8 15.32 -15.93 6.47
C THR A 8 14.93 -16.41 7.87
N ALA A 9 14.90 -15.54 8.88
CA ALA A 9 14.52 -15.90 10.24
C ALA A 9 13.09 -16.50 10.28
N GLU A 10 12.87 -17.49 11.15
CA GLU A 10 11.59 -18.20 11.28
C GLU A 10 10.42 -17.25 11.59
N SER A 11 10.64 -16.27 12.45
CA SER A 11 9.65 -15.24 12.81
C SER A 11 9.23 -14.33 11.65
N LEU A 12 9.97 -14.35 10.53
CA LEU A 12 9.69 -13.55 9.33
C LEU A 12 9.04 -14.36 8.20
N GLN A 13 8.77 -15.66 8.43
CA GLN A 13 8.04 -16.53 7.50
C GLN A 13 6.52 -16.36 7.64
N THR A 14 6.08 -15.10 7.65
CA THR A 14 4.69 -14.64 7.74
C THR A 14 4.37 -13.80 6.50
N PRO A 15 3.09 -13.58 6.12
CA PRO A 15 2.76 -12.73 5.00
C PRO A 15 3.25 -11.28 5.19
N TRP A 16 3.87 -10.72 4.15
CA TRP A 16 4.27 -9.32 4.01
C TRP A 16 3.26 -8.62 3.10
N TYR A 17 2.66 -7.55 3.59
CA TYR A 17 1.74 -6.71 2.81
C TYR A 17 2.51 -5.47 2.36
N VAL A 18 2.71 -5.32 1.05
CA VAL A 18 3.67 -4.39 0.47
C VAL A 18 2.96 -3.26 -0.29
N VAL A 19 3.55 -2.06 -0.24
CA VAL A 19 3.23 -0.92 -1.10
C VAL A 19 4.52 -0.41 -1.74
N ALA A 20 4.41 0.24 -2.90
CA ALA A 20 5.54 0.86 -3.58
C ALA A 20 5.81 2.27 -3.05
N GLY A 21 7.08 2.60 -2.87
CA GLY A 21 7.59 3.94 -2.63
C GLY A 21 8.11 4.60 -3.91
N ASN A 22 8.57 5.85 -3.77
CA ASN A 22 9.13 6.64 -4.86
C ASN A 22 10.26 5.92 -5.62
N HIS A 23 11.17 5.25 -4.91
CA HIS A 23 12.28 4.55 -5.57
C HIS A 23 11.85 3.33 -6.39
N ASP A 24 10.79 2.63 -5.97
CA ASP A 24 10.25 1.48 -6.70
C ASP A 24 9.65 1.92 -8.04
N HIS A 25 9.09 3.14 -8.10
CA HIS A 25 8.59 3.80 -9.32
C HIS A 25 9.68 4.29 -10.29
N ILE A 26 10.94 4.35 -9.87
CA ILE A 26 12.08 4.48 -10.80
C ILE A 26 12.28 3.17 -11.57
N GLY A 27 12.04 2.05 -10.87
CA GLY A 27 12.14 0.70 -11.38
C GLY A 27 10.86 0.24 -12.05
N ASN A 28 10.44 -0.99 -11.73
CA ASN A 28 9.27 -1.63 -12.31
C ASN A 28 8.37 -2.21 -11.22
N VAL A 29 7.50 -1.37 -10.66
CA VAL A 29 6.51 -1.78 -9.65
C VAL A 29 5.61 -2.91 -10.13
N SER A 30 5.28 -2.98 -11.43
CA SER A 30 4.49 -4.10 -11.95
C SER A 30 5.22 -5.44 -11.80
N ALA A 31 6.55 -5.47 -11.87
CA ALA A 31 7.33 -6.67 -11.60
C ALA A 31 7.28 -7.07 -10.11
N GLU A 32 7.23 -6.10 -9.20
CA GLU A 32 7.07 -6.35 -7.77
C GLU A 32 5.66 -6.85 -7.41
N ILE A 33 4.63 -6.36 -8.10
CA ILE A 33 3.27 -6.91 -8.02
C ILE A 33 3.26 -8.36 -8.55
N GLU A 34 3.85 -8.60 -9.72
CA GLU A 34 3.93 -9.95 -10.30
C GLU A 34 4.75 -10.92 -9.44
N TYR A 35 5.68 -10.41 -8.62
CA TYR A 35 6.45 -11.21 -7.68
C TYR A 35 5.57 -11.91 -6.61
N SER A 36 4.36 -11.40 -6.34
CA SER A 36 3.37 -12.12 -5.51
C SER A 36 2.99 -13.49 -6.04
N LYS A 37 3.17 -13.75 -7.34
CA LYS A 37 2.92 -15.08 -7.93
C LYS A 37 4.07 -16.06 -7.67
N ILE A 38 5.22 -15.55 -7.25
CA ILE A 38 6.45 -16.32 -7.02
C ILE A 38 6.63 -16.59 -5.52
N SER A 39 6.51 -15.56 -4.68
CA SER A 39 6.72 -15.68 -3.24
C SER A 39 5.40 -15.74 -2.46
N HIS A 40 5.15 -16.87 -1.80
CA HIS A 40 3.93 -17.06 -1.00
C HIS A 40 3.79 -16.10 0.20
N ARG A 41 4.90 -15.49 0.63
CA ARG A 41 4.92 -14.51 1.73
C ARG A 41 4.90 -13.07 1.24
N TRP A 42 4.85 -12.83 -0.07
CA TRP A 42 4.78 -11.49 -0.65
C TRP A 42 3.38 -11.19 -1.15
N THR A 43 2.66 -10.31 -0.46
CA THR A 43 1.29 -9.89 -0.79
C THR A 43 1.30 -8.46 -1.30
N PHE A 44 1.30 -8.30 -2.62
CA PHE A 44 1.22 -7.02 -3.33
C PHE A 44 0.32 -7.19 -4.58
N PRO A 45 -1.00 -7.29 -4.42
CA PRO A 45 -1.90 -7.68 -5.50
C PRO A 45 -2.12 -6.58 -6.55
N ASP A 46 -2.01 -5.31 -6.16
CA ASP A 46 -2.15 -4.14 -7.03
C ASP A 46 -1.54 -2.91 -6.34
N TYR A 47 -1.38 -1.79 -7.05
CA TYR A 47 -0.90 -0.51 -6.53
C TYR A 47 -1.76 0.02 -5.37
N PHE A 48 -3.06 -0.26 -5.41
CA PHE A 48 -4.03 0.07 -4.37
C PHE A 48 -4.82 -1.17 -4.03
N TYR A 49 -4.88 -1.53 -2.75
CA TYR A 49 -5.65 -2.67 -2.31
C TYR A 49 -6.06 -2.54 -0.84
N ALA A 50 -7.11 -3.25 -0.46
CA ALA A 50 -7.60 -3.27 0.90
C ALA A 50 -7.82 -4.71 1.37
N PHE A 51 -7.65 -4.93 2.67
CA PHE A 51 -7.96 -6.23 3.29
C PHE A 51 -8.37 -6.02 4.74
N SER A 52 -9.09 -6.99 5.30
CA SER A 52 -9.53 -6.95 6.69
C SER A 52 -8.85 -8.05 7.50
N LEU A 53 -8.33 -7.71 8.68
CA LEU A 53 -8.02 -8.71 9.68
C LEU A 53 -9.31 -9.12 10.37
N MET A 54 -9.58 -10.42 10.32
CA MET A 54 -10.77 -11.03 10.90
C MET A 54 -10.42 -11.68 12.24
N GLN A 55 -11.39 -11.75 13.14
CA GLN A 55 -11.33 -12.64 14.29
C GLN A 55 -11.18 -14.10 13.82
N SER A 56 -10.63 -14.98 14.68
CA SER A 56 -10.32 -16.37 14.32
C SER A 56 -11.51 -17.16 13.77
N ASP A 57 -12.74 -16.86 14.20
CA ASP A 57 -13.99 -17.47 13.72
C ASP A 57 -14.53 -16.86 12.42
N LYS A 58 -13.83 -15.84 11.90
CA LYS A 58 -14.17 -15.05 10.71
C LYS A 58 -15.54 -14.36 10.77
N GLN A 59 -16.16 -14.26 11.94
CA GLN A 59 -17.49 -13.64 12.09
C GLN A 59 -17.42 -12.12 12.23
N LYS A 60 -16.25 -11.59 12.63
CA LYS A 60 -16.08 -10.17 12.93
C LYS A 60 -14.78 -9.62 12.34
N LYS A 61 -14.89 -8.47 11.67
CA LYS A 61 -13.73 -7.64 11.29
C LYS A 61 -13.15 -6.97 12.53
N LEU A 62 -11.83 -7.03 12.68
CA LEU A 62 -11.09 -6.38 13.74
C LEU A 62 -10.49 -5.06 13.27
N VAL A 63 -9.84 -5.08 12.10
CA VAL A 63 -9.15 -3.93 11.50
C VAL A 63 -9.28 -4.02 9.99
N ASP A 64 -9.55 -2.90 9.33
CA ASP A 64 -9.44 -2.75 7.88
C ASP A 64 -8.12 -2.04 7.55
N PHE A 65 -7.38 -2.57 6.58
CA PHE A 65 -6.18 -1.97 6.03
C PHE A 65 -6.48 -1.45 4.63
N VAL A 66 -6.12 -0.19 4.38
CA VAL A 66 -6.19 0.45 3.06
C VAL A 66 -4.76 0.80 2.67
N MET A 67 -4.25 0.09 1.66
CA MET A 67 -2.88 0.17 1.19
C MET A 67 -2.89 1.05 -0.07
N ILE A 68 -2.12 2.14 -0.05
CA ILE A 68 -2.17 3.19 -1.07
C ILE A 68 -0.80 3.45 -1.68
N ASP A 69 -0.79 3.84 -2.95
CA ASP A 69 0.39 4.31 -3.65
C ASP A 69 0.39 5.84 -3.71
N THR A 70 1.24 6.46 -2.89
CA THR A 70 1.30 7.93 -2.79
C THR A 70 1.95 8.58 -4.02
N VAL A 71 2.78 7.85 -4.75
CA VAL A 71 3.44 8.37 -5.96
C VAL A 71 2.41 8.53 -7.09
N LEU A 72 1.48 7.57 -7.22
CA LEU A 72 0.37 7.67 -8.17
C LEU A 72 -0.66 8.75 -7.79
N LEU A 73 -0.81 9.06 -6.50
CA LEU A 73 -1.72 10.13 -6.03
C LEU A 73 -1.13 11.53 -6.12
N CYS A 74 0.15 11.67 -5.77
CA CYS A 74 0.75 12.97 -5.47
C CYS A 74 1.96 13.30 -6.35
N GLY A 75 2.44 12.37 -7.16
CA GLY A 75 3.77 12.47 -7.77
C GLY A 75 4.84 12.02 -6.79
N GLY A 76 6.07 11.86 -7.29
CA GLY A 76 7.20 11.42 -6.48
C GLY A 76 8.33 12.45 -6.40
N GLY A 77 8.12 13.64 -6.95
CA GLY A 77 9.18 14.65 -7.08
C GLY A 77 10.29 14.16 -8.01
N ASN A 78 11.51 14.64 -7.78
CA ASN A 78 12.68 14.09 -8.45
C ASN A 78 12.98 12.70 -7.87
N LEU A 79 12.44 11.68 -8.54
CA LEU A 79 12.63 10.28 -8.18
C LEU A 79 14.11 9.85 -8.16
N SER A 80 15.01 10.58 -8.81
CA SER A 80 16.43 10.19 -8.92
C SER A 80 17.35 10.77 -7.84
N ASP A 81 16.87 11.71 -7.01
CA ASP A 81 17.67 12.35 -5.97
C ASP A 81 17.26 11.91 -4.57
N TRP A 82 18.24 11.89 -3.68
CA TRP A 82 18.08 11.60 -2.24
C TRP A 82 17.64 12.85 -1.44
N GLU A 83 17.52 14.00 -2.10
CA GLU A 83 17.08 15.26 -1.51
C GLU A 83 15.55 15.38 -1.56
N ASP A 84 14.97 15.96 -0.50
CA ASP A 84 13.54 16.26 -0.42
C ASP A 84 13.16 17.23 -1.54
N THR A 85 12.57 16.67 -2.60
CA THR A 85 12.02 17.45 -3.69
C THR A 85 10.50 17.57 -3.51
N PRO A 86 9.92 18.76 -3.79
CA PRO A 86 8.48 18.90 -3.74
C PRO A 86 7.79 17.88 -4.63
N LEU A 87 6.67 17.34 -4.15
CA LEU A 87 5.80 16.50 -4.95
C LEU A 87 5.31 17.29 -6.15
N ASP A 88 5.45 16.72 -7.34
CA ASP A 88 5.18 17.36 -8.64
C ASP A 88 3.73 17.18 -9.11
N GLY A 89 2.90 16.53 -8.29
CA GLY A 89 1.54 16.16 -8.64
C GLY A 89 1.48 14.82 -9.38
N PRO A 90 0.31 14.17 -9.42
CA PRO A 90 0.18 12.88 -10.09
C PRO A 90 0.42 13.03 -11.59
N LYS A 91 1.14 12.07 -12.18
CA LYS A 91 1.36 12.01 -13.64
C LYS A 91 0.04 11.97 -14.44
N ASN A 92 -1.03 11.47 -13.84
CA ASN A 92 -2.37 11.44 -14.43
C ASN A 92 -3.44 11.79 -13.38
N ASN A 93 -3.90 13.05 -13.41
CA ASN A 93 -4.93 13.56 -12.49
C ASN A 93 -6.24 12.75 -12.50
N ARG A 94 -6.67 12.22 -13.66
CA ARG A 94 -7.92 11.45 -13.75
C ARG A 94 -7.79 10.10 -13.04
N VAL A 95 -6.63 9.46 -13.16
CA VAL A 95 -6.34 8.20 -12.47
C VAL A 95 -6.20 8.45 -10.98
N ALA A 96 -5.48 9.50 -10.56
CA ALA A 96 -5.35 9.88 -9.16
C ALA A 96 -6.72 10.18 -8.52
N GLU A 97 -7.60 10.91 -9.21
CA GLU A 97 -8.96 11.17 -8.74
C GLU A 97 -9.78 9.89 -8.58
N ALA A 98 -9.67 8.93 -9.49
CA ALA A 98 -10.33 7.64 -9.35
C ALA A 98 -9.83 6.86 -8.11
N TYR A 99 -8.53 6.94 -7.81
CA TYR A 99 -7.97 6.36 -6.58
C TYR A 99 -8.42 7.09 -5.32
N TRP A 100 -8.53 8.43 -5.34
CA TRP A 100 -9.12 9.18 -4.22
C TRP A 100 -10.55 8.75 -3.93
N GLN A 101 -11.38 8.60 -4.97
CA GLN A 101 -12.75 8.12 -4.82
C GLN A 101 -12.80 6.68 -4.29
N TRP A 102 -11.87 5.82 -4.73
CA TRP A 102 -11.74 4.47 -4.19
C TRP A 102 -11.38 4.48 -2.70
N ILE A 103 -10.38 5.27 -2.29
CA ILE A 103 -9.98 5.43 -0.87
C ILE A 103 -11.16 5.91 -0.03
N GLU A 104 -11.88 6.95 -0.48
CA GLU A 104 -13.08 7.40 0.22
C GLU A 104 -14.14 6.30 0.34
N GLY A 105 -14.30 5.49 -0.71
CA GLY A 105 -15.19 4.34 -0.73
C GLY A 105 -14.82 3.29 0.32
N GLU A 106 -13.54 2.90 0.40
CA GLU A 106 -13.04 1.95 1.39
C GLU A 106 -13.21 2.49 2.82
N LEU A 107 -12.88 3.75 3.05
CA LEU A 107 -12.99 4.39 4.36
C LEU A 107 -14.45 4.52 4.82
N ARG A 108 -15.39 4.84 3.92
CA ARG A 108 -16.83 4.90 4.23
C ARG A 108 -17.43 3.52 4.54
N GLN A 109 -16.93 2.47 3.90
CA GLN A 109 -17.39 1.10 4.10
C GLN A 109 -16.84 0.46 5.37
N SER A 110 -15.73 0.99 5.91
CA SER A 110 -15.23 0.52 7.19
C SER A 110 -16.25 0.82 8.28
N THR A 111 -16.77 -0.25 8.89
CA THR A 111 -17.72 -0.17 10.00
C THR A 111 -17.05 0.15 11.33
N TYR A 112 -15.73 0.34 11.34
CA TYR A 112 -14.97 0.64 12.53
C TYR A 112 -15.00 2.14 12.83
N VAL A 113 -15.70 2.53 13.89
CA VAL A 113 -15.73 3.91 14.36
C VAL A 113 -14.46 4.17 15.18
N TYR A 114 -13.48 4.86 14.59
CA TYR A 114 -12.39 5.46 15.37
C TYR A 114 -12.89 6.77 16.00
N ASN A 115 -13.38 6.69 17.23
CA ASN A 115 -13.85 7.86 18.00
C ASN A 115 -12.67 8.72 18.46
N TYR A 116 -12.10 9.53 17.57
CA TYR A 116 -11.27 10.66 17.98
C TYR A 116 -12.10 11.95 17.96
N LYS A 117 -12.45 12.44 19.16
CA LYS A 117 -12.98 13.80 19.32
C LYS A 117 -11.82 14.77 19.14
N TYR A 118 -11.76 15.46 18.00
CA TYR A 118 -11.01 16.70 17.92
C TYR A 118 -11.81 17.78 18.66
N ASN A 119 -11.31 18.22 19.82
CA ASN A 119 -11.63 19.54 20.34
C ASN A 119 -10.64 20.50 19.69
N PHE A 120 -11.13 21.30 18.75
CA PHE A 120 -10.49 22.58 18.40
C PHE A 120 -11.02 23.65 19.36
#